data_AF-A0A2T0SSR0-F1
#
_entry.id   AF-A0A2T0SSR0-F1
#
_cell.length_a   1.000
_cell.length_b   1.000
_cell.length_c   1.000
_cell.angle_alpha   90.00
_cell.angle_beta   90.00
_cell.angle_gamma   90.00
#
_symmetry.space_group_name_H-M   'P 1'
#
loop_
_entity.id
_entity.type
_entity.pdbx_description
1 polymer ?
#
loop_
_entity_poly.entity_id
_entity_poly.type
_entity_poly.pdbx_seq_one_letter_code
_entity_poly.pdbx_strand_id
1 'polypeptide(L)'
;MLLTTDQLTSLRSDLQRLADIKYDPVLNELLDHYATLTEQRMDTGMPFEEASKWAWNDLGQGEGIQQIQDDYIANVQQQIRSRHLVIIKSYFRWPTFLITALVGLLVYLTVPLIPFNYVVTLLYAVILVPSAVMFWLERKLKNEPTSQQALVFENAAKYRNLHLNAVIFVSNFLISSVGDESRRFLQIHSTITVVMCMLLLLYAISFMQLLNERFDFRTKLA
;
A
#
# COMPACT_ATOMS: atom_id res chain seq x y z
N MET A 1 -37.57 -14.33 -0.12
CA MET A 1 -37.98 -14.11 -1.53
C MET A 1 -36.75 -13.53 -2.21
N LEU A 2 -36.32 -14.03 -3.38
CA LEU A 2 -35.07 -13.56 -4.01
C LEU A 2 -35.27 -12.22 -4.71
N LEU A 3 -34.35 -11.28 -4.50
CA LEU A 3 -34.33 -9.99 -5.20
C LEU A 3 -34.08 -10.16 -6.71
N THR A 4 -34.71 -9.29 -7.51
CA THR A 4 -34.42 -9.20 -8.94
C THR A 4 -33.10 -8.45 -9.19
N THR A 5 -32.53 -8.64 -10.39
CA THR A 5 -31.32 -7.92 -10.81
C THR A 5 -31.50 -6.40 -10.76
N ASP A 6 -32.69 -5.91 -11.12
CA ASP A 6 -33.00 -4.48 -11.10
C ASP A 6 -33.06 -3.94 -9.67
N GLN A 7 -33.65 -4.72 -8.74
CA GLN A 7 -33.68 -4.37 -7.32
C GLN A 7 -32.28 -4.33 -6.72
N LEU A 8 -31.45 -5.35 -6.97
CA LEU A 8 -30.04 -5.36 -6.54
C LEU A 8 -29.25 -4.16 -7.11
N THR A 9 -29.50 -3.80 -8.36
CA THR A 9 -28.87 -2.64 -8.99
C THR A 9 -29.30 -1.34 -8.32
N SER A 10 -30.57 -1.23 -7.92
CA SER A 10 -31.08 -0.09 -7.13
C SER A 10 -30.37 0.01 -5.78
N LEU A 11 -30.31 -1.09 -5.01
CA LEU A 11 -29.64 -1.11 -3.71
C LEU A 11 -28.15 -0.74 -3.82
N ARG A 12 -27.47 -1.22 -4.87
CA ARG A 12 -26.07 -0.86 -5.16
C ARG A 12 -25.93 0.62 -5.48
N SER A 13 -26.86 1.18 -6.26
CA SER A 13 -26.89 2.61 -6.57
C SER A 13 -27.08 3.46 -5.32
N ASP A 14 -27.90 3.03 -4.37
CA ASP A 14 -28.10 3.74 -3.08
C ASP A 14 -26.79 3.81 -2.30
N LEU A 15 -26.08 2.68 -2.14
CA LEU A 15 -24.78 2.62 -1.46
C LEU A 15 -23.72 3.53 -2.12
N GLN A 16 -23.68 3.56 -3.46
CA GLN A 16 -22.71 4.38 -4.19
C GLN A 16 -23.06 5.86 -4.20
N ARG A 17 -24.33 6.23 -4.34
CA ARG A 17 -24.76 7.63 -4.54
C ARG A 17 -25.10 8.34 -3.24
N LEU A 18 -25.73 7.65 -2.28
CA LEU A 18 -26.19 8.25 -1.04
C LEU A 18 -25.13 8.16 0.05
N ALA A 19 -24.37 7.07 0.11
CA ALA A 19 -23.33 6.86 1.12
C ALA A 19 -21.88 7.00 0.61
N ASP A 20 -21.68 7.31 -0.69
CA ASP A 20 -20.37 7.50 -1.31
C ASP A 20 -19.39 6.34 -1.02
N ILE A 21 -19.89 5.09 -1.10
CA ILE A 21 -19.05 3.91 -0.91
C ILE A 21 -18.15 3.71 -2.13
N LYS A 22 -16.84 3.80 -1.90
CA LYS A 22 -15.80 3.79 -2.94
C LYS A 22 -15.10 2.45 -3.08
N TYR A 23 -15.05 1.62 -2.04
CA TYR A 23 -14.25 0.40 -2.06
C TYR A 23 -15.11 -0.82 -2.40
N ASP A 24 -14.73 -1.56 -3.44
CA ASP A 24 -15.51 -2.71 -3.93
C ASP A 24 -15.76 -3.79 -2.88
N PRO A 25 -14.80 -4.17 -2.00
CA PRO A 25 -15.07 -5.15 -0.96
C PRO A 25 -16.14 -4.69 0.03
N VAL A 26 -16.08 -3.44 0.47
CA VAL A 26 -17.06 -2.84 1.38
C VAL A 26 -18.41 -2.73 0.70
N LEU A 27 -18.43 -2.28 -0.56
CA LEU A 27 -19.65 -2.19 -1.36
C LEU A 27 -20.33 -3.54 -1.52
N ASN A 28 -19.58 -4.59 -1.85
CA ASN A 28 -20.14 -5.92 -2.07
C ASN A 28 -20.68 -6.53 -0.77
N GLU A 29 -19.99 -6.33 0.34
CA GLU A 29 -20.44 -6.84 1.64
C GLU A 29 -21.65 -6.07 2.18
N LEU A 30 -21.64 -4.74 2.08
CA LEU A 30 -22.80 -3.93 2.42
C LEU A 30 -23.99 -4.24 1.52
N LEU A 31 -23.76 -4.49 0.22
CA LEU A 31 -24.82 -4.89 -0.70
C LEU A 31 -25.43 -6.24 -0.33
N ASP A 32 -24.61 -7.22 0.04
CA ASP A 32 -25.08 -8.54 0.47
C ASP A 32 -25.91 -8.45 1.76
N HIS A 33 -25.45 -7.65 2.72
CA HIS A 33 -26.17 -7.41 3.97
C HIS A 33 -27.47 -6.61 3.73
N TYR A 34 -27.42 -5.56 2.90
CA TYR A 34 -28.57 -4.74 2.53
C TYR A 34 -29.63 -5.57 1.79
N ALA A 35 -29.20 -6.42 0.86
CA ALA A 35 -30.05 -7.37 0.17
C ALA A 35 -30.72 -8.33 1.15
N THR A 36 -29.94 -8.96 2.03
CA THR A 36 -30.44 -9.91 3.03
C THR A 36 -31.50 -9.28 3.94
N LEU A 37 -31.26 -8.08 4.47
CA LEU A 37 -32.22 -7.36 5.32
C LEU A 37 -33.51 -7.00 4.56
N THR A 38 -33.38 -6.61 3.29
CA THR A 38 -34.53 -6.28 2.43
C THR A 38 -35.37 -7.54 2.16
N GLU A 39 -34.73 -8.66 1.82
CA GLU A 39 -35.41 -9.95 1.57
C GLU A 39 -36.16 -10.44 2.80
N GLN A 40 -35.56 -10.33 3.99
CA GLN A 40 -36.20 -10.69 5.26
C GLN A 40 -37.50 -9.91 5.51
N ARG A 41 -37.53 -8.62 5.16
CA ARG A 41 -38.75 -7.79 5.30
C ARG A 41 -39.77 -8.09 4.22
N MET A 42 -39.34 -8.33 2.99
CA MET A 42 -40.23 -8.76 1.91
C MET A 42 -40.93 -10.08 2.24
N ASP A 43 -40.25 -11.00 2.93
CA ASP A 43 -40.84 -12.26 3.39
C ASP A 43 -41.96 -12.09 4.43
N THR A 44 -42.06 -10.91 5.06
CA THR A 44 -43.21 -10.55 5.91
C THR A 44 -44.39 -9.94 5.14
N GLY A 45 -44.30 -9.88 3.81
CA GLY A 45 -45.31 -9.28 2.93
C GLY A 45 -45.13 -7.77 2.71
N MET A 46 -44.01 -7.19 3.16
CA MET A 46 -43.71 -5.77 2.93
C MET A 46 -43.29 -5.54 1.47
N PRO A 47 -43.77 -4.47 0.80
CA PRO A 47 -43.32 -4.15 -0.55
C PRO A 47 -41.84 -3.74 -0.54
N PHE A 48 -41.14 -4.01 -1.66
CA PHE A 48 -39.70 -3.76 -1.81
C PHE A 48 -39.28 -2.35 -1.39
N GLU A 49 -40.02 -1.32 -1.82
CA GLU A 49 -39.70 0.09 -1.55
C GLU A 49 -39.67 0.42 -0.05
N GLU A 50 -40.54 -0.22 0.74
CA GLU A 50 -40.60 -0.03 2.19
C GLU A 50 -39.58 -0.91 2.90
N ALA A 51 -39.38 -2.14 2.41
CA ALA A 51 -38.38 -3.07 2.90
C ALA A 51 -36.95 -2.53 2.75
N SER A 52 -36.64 -1.92 1.60
CA SER A 52 -35.33 -1.33 1.32
C SER A 52 -35.08 -0.09 2.18
N LYS A 53 -36.06 0.81 2.32
CA LYS A 53 -35.94 1.96 3.23
C LYS A 53 -35.73 1.53 4.68
N TRP A 54 -36.44 0.49 5.11
CA TRP A 54 -36.25 -0.07 6.45
C TRP A 54 -34.82 -0.62 6.62
N ALA A 55 -34.36 -1.43 5.67
CA ALA A 55 -33.02 -2.02 5.71
C ALA A 55 -31.91 -0.96 5.64
N TRP A 56 -32.08 0.11 4.85
CA TRP A 56 -31.18 1.26 4.82
C TRP A 56 -31.07 1.94 6.20
N ASN A 57 -32.19 2.05 6.91
CA ASN A 57 -32.22 2.62 8.25
C ASN A 57 -31.54 1.70 9.27
N ASP A 58 -31.73 0.39 9.14
CA ASP A 58 -31.14 -0.64 10.01
C ASP A 58 -29.61 -0.71 9.84
N LEU A 59 -29.11 -0.49 8.63
CA LEU A 59 -27.67 -0.33 8.33
C LEU A 59 -27.03 0.93 8.96
N GLY A 60 -27.80 1.74 9.68
CA GLY A 60 -27.31 2.96 10.34
C GLY A 60 -27.38 4.21 9.47
N GLN A 61 -28.04 4.15 8.31
CA GLN A 61 -28.15 5.25 7.34
C GLN A 61 -26.77 5.79 6.91
N GLY A 62 -26.75 6.89 6.13
CA GLY A 62 -25.52 7.42 5.53
C GLY A 62 -24.33 7.54 6.50
N GLU A 63 -24.55 7.99 7.74
CA GLU A 63 -23.48 8.13 8.73
C GLU A 63 -22.94 6.78 9.23
N GLY A 64 -23.80 5.82 9.57
CA GLY A 64 -23.38 4.47 10.01
C GLY A 64 -22.67 3.71 8.90
N ILE A 65 -23.17 3.82 7.66
CA ILE A 65 -22.56 3.22 6.49
C ILE A 65 -21.18 3.83 6.20
N GLN A 66 -21.04 5.15 6.40
CA GLN A 66 -19.77 5.83 6.21
C GLN A 66 -18.74 5.48 7.30
N GLN A 67 -19.18 5.31 8.54
CA GLN A 67 -18.32 4.78 9.62
C GLN A 67 -17.76 3.40 9.28
N ILE A 68 -18.55 2.50 8.66
CA ILE A 68 -18.07 1.19 8.21
C ILE A 68 -16.94 1.34 7.18
N GLN A 69 -17.07 2.28 6.24
CA GLN A 69 -16.01 2.56 5.27
C GLN A 69 -14.76 3.13 5.96
N ASP A 70 -14.91 4.06 6.90
CA ASP A 70 -13.78 4.66 7.62
C ASP A 70 -13.05 3.62 8.49
N ASP A 71 -13.79 2.76 9.18
CA ASP A 71 -13.25 1.65 9.96
C ASP A 71 -12.54 0.64 9.07
N TYR A 72 -13.08 0.36 7.88
CA TYR A 72 -12.41 -0.47 6.89
C TYR A 72 -11.06 0.13 6.47
N ILE A 73 -11.04 1.43 6.12
CA ILE A 73 -9.80 2.14 5.75
C ILE A 73 -8.79 2.08 6.90
N ALA A 74 -9.22 2.39 8.12
CA ALA A 74 -8.36 2.39 9.30
C ALA A 74 -7.77 1.00 9.58
N ASN A 75 -8.60 -0.05 9.50
CA ASN A 75 -8.17 -1.43 9.68
C ASN A 75 -7.18 -1.87 8.60
N VAL A 76 -7.45 -1.56 7.33
CA VAL A 76 -6.52 -1.87 6.22
C VAL A 76 -5.19 -1.15 6.42
N GLN A 77 -5.21 0.14 6.80
CA GLN A 77 -3.99 0.90 7.10
C GLN A 77 -3.20 0.30 8.26
N GLN A 78 -3.88 -0.15 9.33
CA GLN A 78 -3.24 -0.82 10.45
C GLN A 78 -2.62 -2.16 10.05
N GLN A 79 -3.33 -2.95 9.23
CA GLN A 79 -2.82 -4.22 8.70
C GLN A 79 -1.58 -3.99 7.83
N ILE A 80 -1.61 -2.99 6.94
CA ILE A 80 -0.46 -2.59 6.13
C ILE A 80 0.75 -2.28 7.01
N ARG A 81 0.58 -1.46 8.06
CA ARG A 81 1.68 -1.09 8.97
C ARG A 81 2.21 -2.30 9.73
N SER A 82 1.32 -3.14 10.23
CA SER A 82 1.66 -4.40 10.92
C SER A 82 2.49 -5.32 10.02
N ARG A 83 2.01 -5.56 8.79
CA ARG A 83 2.68 -6.42 7.80
C ARG A 83 4.02 -5.86 7.37
N HIS A 84 4.10 -4.56 7.12
CA HIS A 84 5.36 -3.90 6.78
C HIS A 84 6.41 -4.10 7.88
N LEU A 85 6.03 -3.95 9.17
CA LEU A 85 6.92 -4.25 10.29
C LEU A 85 7.32 -5.73 10.38
N VAL A 86 6.41 -6.65 10.10
CA VAL A 86 6.71 -8.09 10.06
C VAL A 86 7.71 -8.41 8.95
N ILE A 87 7.52 -7.84 7.76
CA ILE A 87 8.43 -7.97 6.62
C ILE A 87 9.81 -7.42 7.00
N ILE A 88 9.90 -6.21 7.55
CA ILE A 88 11.18 -5.63 8.00
C ILE A 88 11.85 -6.55 9.02
N LYS A 89 11.13 -7.01 10.04
CA LYS A 89 11.66 -7.93 11.06
C LYS A 89 12.13 -9.25 10.47
N SER A 90 11.53 -9.72 9.38
CA SER A 90 11.91 -10.98 8.75
C SER A 90 13.34 -10.97 8.17
N TYR A 91 13.84 -9.81 7.74
CA TYR A 91 15.23 -9.65 7.28
C TYR A 91 16.27 -9.79 8.40
N PHE A 92 15.85 -9.60 9.65
CA PHE A 92 16.70 -9.75 10.84
C PHE A 92 16.49 -11.09 11.55
N ARG A 93 15.69 -12.00 10.99
CA ARG A 93 15.54 -13.35 11.53
C ARG A 93 16.70 -14.23 11.11
N TRP A 94 17.02 -15.20 11.96
CA TRP A 94 17.91 -16.30 11.58
C TRP A 94 17.22 -17.22 10.56
N PRO A 95 17.88 -17.68 9.48
CA PRO A 95 19.26 -17.45 9.07
C PRO A 95 19.46 -16.24 8.15
N THR A 96 18.38 -15.56 7.74
CA THR A 96 18.39 -14.43 6.80
C THR A 96 19.34 -13.31 7.22
N PHE A 97 19.47 -13.04 8.53
CA PHE A 97 20.43 -12.09 9.08
C PHE A 97 21.89 -12.40 8.69
N LEU A 98 22.29 -13.67 8.69
CA LEU A 98 23.63 -14.05 8.26
C LEU A 98 23.83 -13.75 6.78
N ILE A 99 22.83 -14.04 5.96
CA ILE A 99 22.89 -13.82 4.52
C ILE A 99 22.97 -12.31 4.24
N THR A 100 22.14 -11.50 4.89
CA THR A 100 22.18 -10.03 4.72
C THR A 100 23.49 -9.44 5.21
N ALA A 101 24.05 -9.92 6.33
CA ALA A 101 25.36 -9.52 6.81
C ALA A 101 26.50 -9.94 5.86
N LEU A 102 26.43 -11.16 5.29
CA LEU A 102 27.43 -11.67 4.36
C LEU A 102 27.40 -10.90 3.03
N VAL A 103 26.22 -10.58 2.50
CA VAL A 103 26.06 -9.68 1.36
C VAL A 103 26.59 -8.28 1.69
N GLY A 104 26.28 -7.77 2.88
CA GLY A 104 26.87 -6.57 3.50
C GLY A 104 28.38 -6.51 3.38
N LEU A 105 29.02 -7.55 3.92
CA LEU A 105 30.46 -7.70 3.96
C LEU A 105 31.05 -7.81 2.54
N LEU A 106 30.42 -8.58 1.66
CA LEU A 106 30.89 -8.77 0.28
C LEU A 106 30.83 -7.45 -0.50
N VAL A 107 29.75 -6.67 -0.36
CA VAL A 107 29.65 -5.32 -0.95
C VAL A 107 30.74 -4.42 -0.38
N TYR A 108 30.93 -4.40 0.95
CA TYR A 108 31.96 -3.59 1.59
C TYR A 108 33.38 -3.90 1.07
N LEU A 109 33.72 -5.18 0.89
CA LEU A 109 35.03 -5.61 0.39
C LEU A 109 35.21 -5.31 -1.11
N THR A 110 34.14 -5.31 -1.89
CA THR A 110 34.20 -5.11 -3.35
C THR A 110 34.16 -3.65 -3.77
N VAL A 111 33.51 -2.77 -3.01
CA VAL A 111 33.39 -1.33 -3.34
C VAL A 111 34.74 -0.64 -3.60
N PRO A 112 35.82 -0.85 -2.82
CA PRO A 112 37.12 -0.23 -3.08
C PRO A 112 37.78 -0.68 -4.39
N LEU A 113 37.41 -1.85 -4.92
CA LEU A 113 37.97 -2.41 -6.16
C LEU A 113 37.29 -1.84 -7.42
N ILE A 114 36.13 -1.20 -7.26
CA ILE A 114 35.32 -0.69 -8.38
C ILE A 114 35.71 0.78 -8.65
N PRO A 115 35.96 1.16 -9.92
CA PRO A 115 36.20 2.55 -10.25
C PRO A 115 35.02 3.44 -9.85
N PHE A 116 35.33 4.62 -9.31
CA PHE A 116 34.34 5.55 -8.72
C PHE A 116 33.11 5.78 -9.61
N ASN A 117 33.31 5.97 -10.92
CA ASN A 117 32.22 6.22 -11.87
C ASN A 117 31.17 5.09 -11.86
N TYR A 118 31.61 3.82 -11.78
CA TYR A 118 30.69 2.69 -11.73
C TYR A 118 29.96 2.58 -10.40
N VAL A 119 30.61 2.91 -9.27
CA VAL A 119 29.95 2.96 -7.95
C VAL A 119 28.83 3.99 -7.97
N VAL A 120 29.09 5.18 -8.51
CA VAL A 120 28.10 6.24 -8.65
C VAL A 120 26.95 5.81 -9.57
N THR A 121 27.23 5.19 -10.73
CA THR A 121 26.19 4.69 -11.63
C THR A 121 25.33 3.60 -10.98
N LEU A 122 25.94 2.65 -10.27
CA LEU A 122 25.22 1.59 -9.55
C LEU A 122 24.30 2.19 -8.49
N LEU A 123 24.80 3.18 -7.74
CA LEU A 123 24.03 3.86 -6.70
C LEU A 123 22.82 4.60 -7.28
N TYR A 124 22.98 5.26 -8.43
CA TYR A 124 21.86 5.83 -9.18
C TYR A 124 20.86 4.76 -9.62
N ALA A 125 21.31 3.65 -10.17
CA ALA A 125 20.44 2.57 -10.61
C ALA A 125 19.61 1.99 -9.44
N VAL A 126 20.25 1.77 -8.29
CA VAL A 126 19.63 1.26 -7.06
C VAL A 126 18.51 2.18 -6.55
N ILE A 127 18.62 3.49 -6.77
CA ILE A 127 17.62 4.47 -6.30
C ILE A 127 16.53 4.71 -7.35
N LEU A 128 16.93 4.83 -8.61
CA LEU A 128 16.03 5.15 -9.71
C LEU A 128 15.13 3.97 -10.09
N VAL A 129 15.63 2.73 -10.07
CA VAL A 129 14.83 1.57 -10.47
C VAL A 129 13.61 1.37 -9.56
N PRO A 130 13.73 1.32 -8.22
CA PRO A 130 12.56 1.27 -7.35
C PRO A 130 11.62 2.45 -7.52
N SER A 131 12.17 3.66 -7.71
CA SER A 131 11.37 4.87 -7.90
C SER A 131 10.56 4.82 -9.19
N ALA A 132 11.15 4.33 -10.28
CA ALA A 132 10.47 4.14 -11.55
C ALA A 132 9.38 3.06 -11.47
N VAL A 133 9.65 1.95 -10.77
CA VAL A 133 8.66 0.88 -10.51
C VAL A 133 7.48 1.43 -9.72
N MET A 134 7.75 2.20 -8.65
CA MET A 134 6.72 2.87 -7.85
C MET A 134 5.86 3.82 -8.68
N PHE A 135 6.50 4.62 -9.54
CA PHE A 135 5.79 5.55 -10.42
C PHE A 135 4.95 4.84 -11.49
N TRP A 136 5.45 3.74 -12.04
CA TRP A 136 4.70 2.92 -12.99
C TRP A 136 3.48 2.26 -12.32
N LEU A 137 3.65 1.70 -11.12
CA LEU A 137 2.56 1.14 -10.32
C LEU A 137 1.50 2.19 -9.98
N GLU A 138 1.89 3.43 -9.66
CA GLU A 138 0.95 4.53 -9.43
C GLU A 138 0.01 4.73 -10.62
N ARG A 139 0.59 4.78 -11.83
CA ARG A 139 -0.19 4.98 -13.05
C ARG A 139 -1.12 3.81 -13.32
N LYS A 140 -0.68 2.58 -13.02
CA LYS A 140 -1.51 1.40 -13.18
C LYS A 140 -2.67 1.39 -12.18
N LEU A 141 -2.41 1.66 -10.90
CA LEU A 141 -3.40 1.59 -9.82
C LEU A 141 -4.36 2.79 -9.78
N LYS A 142 -3.97 3.96 -10.32
CA LYS A 142 -4.90 5.07 -10.55
C LYS A 142 -6.06 4.73 -11.47
N ASN A 143 -5.90 3.72 -12.33
CA ASN A 143 -6.97 3.24 -13.20
C ASN A 143 -7.91 2.24 -12.47
N GLU A 144 -7.58 1.81 -11.25
CA GLU A 144 -8.36 0.87 -10.43
C GLU A 144 -8.53 1.39 -8.97
N PRO A 145 -9.12 2.59 -8.78
CA PRO A 145 -9.13 3.30 -7.50
C PRO A 145 -9.96 2.63 -6.39
N THR A 146 -10.88 1.72 -6.75
CA THR A 146 -11.80 1.05 -5.82
C THR A 146 -11.22 -0.23 -5.22
N SER A 147 -10.01 -0.62 -5.63
CA SER A 147 -9.32 -1.82 -5.17
C SER A 147 -8.63 -1.63 -3.82
N GLN A 148 -8.51 -2.71 -3.03
CA GLN A 148 -7.66 -2.73 -1.82
C GLN A 148 -6.22 -2.29 -2.10
N GLN A 149 -5.72 -2.58 -3.30
CA GLN A 149 -4.36 -2.23 -3.70
C GLN A 149 -4.20 -0.71 -3.84
N ALA A 150 -5.25 0.02 -4.21
CA ALA A 150 -5.25 1.47 -4.23
C ALA A 150 -5.03 2.07 -2.84
N LEU A 151 -5.64 1.50 -1.79
CA LEU A 151 -5.42 1.90 -0.38
C LEU A 151 -3.99 1.63 0.09
N VAL A 152 -3.45 0.46 -0.26
CA VAL A 152 -2.04 0.12 0.03
C VAL A 152 -1.11 1.14 -0.63
N PHE A 153 -1.40 1.49 -1.88
CA PHE A 153 -0.62 2.46 -2.64
C PHE A 153 -0.78 3.89 -2.13
N GLU A 154 -1.98 4.32 -1.72
CA GLU A 154 -2.20 5.63 -1.12
C GLU A 154 -1.41 5.79 0.19
N ASN A 155 -1.43 4.75 1.02
CA ASN A 155 -0.66 4.74 2.26
C ASN A 155 0.86 4.74 1.96
N ALA A 156 1.29 4.03 0.92
CA ALA A 156 2.66 4.06 0.44
C ALA A 156 3.09 5.41 -0.12
N ALA A 157 2.18 6.10 -0.81
CA ALA A 157 2.42 7.41 -1.40
C ALA A 157 2.71 8.46 -0.31
N LYS A 158 2.25 8.28 0.93
CA LYS A 158 2.69 9.10 2.07
C LYS A 158 4.20 9.02 2.30
N TYR A 159 4.81 7.88 2.02
CA TYR A 159 6.26 7.66 2.09
C TYR A 159 7.00 8.02 0.79
N ARG A 160 6.29 8.40 -0.28
CA ARG A 160 6.88 8.86 -1.54
C ARG A 160 7.81 10.06 -1.33
N ASN A 161 7.43 10.97 -0.45
CA ASN A 161 8.24 12.15 -0.15
C ASN A 161 9.60 11.75 0.44
N LEU A 162 9.67 10.64 1.19
CA LEU A 162 10.93 10.13 1.71
C LEU A 162 11.83 9.63 0.58
N HIS A 163 11.27 8.91 -0.40
CA HIS A 163 12.01 8.48 -1.60
C HIS A 163 12.46 9.65 -2.47
N LEU A 164 11.58 10.60 -2.76
CA LEU A 164 11.93 11.77 -3.56
C LEU A 164 13.00 12.61 -2.85
N ASN A 165 12.89 12.81 -1.54
CA ASN A 165 13.92 13.48 -0.76
C ASN A 165 15.24 12.71 -0.76
N ALA A 166 15.21 11.38 -0.70
CA ALA A 166 16.43 10.56 -0.81
C ALA A 166 17.07 10.68 -2.19
N VAL A 167 16.27 10.66 -3.27
CA VAL A 167 16.75 10.87 -4.65
C VAL A 167 17.37 12.25 -4.81
N ILE A 168 16.70 13.29 -4.31
CA ILE A 168 17.18 14.68 -4.36
C ILE A 168 18.45 14.84 -3.52
N PHE A 169 18.47 14.29 -2.31
CA PHE A 169 19.63 14.34 -1.43
C PHE A 169 20.84 13.67 -2.08
N VAL A 170 20.67 12.45 -2.60
CA VAL A 170 21.75 11.72 -3.28
C VAL A 170 22.18 12.45 -4.55
N SER A 171 21.24 12.97 -5.34
CA SER A 171 21.56 13.72 -6.56
C SER A 171 22.33 15.00 -6.25
N ASN A 172 21.89 15.77 -5.25
CA ASN A 172 22.58 16.99 -4.81
C ASN A 172 23.95 16.68 -4.21
N PHE A 173 24.04 15.62 -3.41
CA PHE A 173 25.29 15.14 -2.86
C PHE A 173 26.25 14.80 -4.00
N LEU A 174 25.83 14.01 -5.00
CA LEU A 174 26.67 13.59 -6.13
C LEU A 174 27.00 14.70 -7.14
N ILE A 175 26.09 15.66 -7.38
CA ILE A 175 26.34 16.82 -8.26
C ILE A 175 27.29 17.80 -7.59
N SER A 176 27.12 18.06 -6.29
CA SER A 176 28.13 18.78 -5.50
C SER A 176 29.41 17.96 -5.33
N SER A 177 29.37 16.65 -5.63
CA SER A 177 30.53 15.76 -5.58
C SER A 177 31.49 15.84 -6.77
N VAL A 178 31.30 16.79 -7.68
CA VAL A 178 32.23 17.00 -8.80
C VAL A 178 33.60 17.54 -8.32
N GLY A 179 33.75 17.90 -7.02
CA GLY A 179 35.04 18.27 -6.39
C GLY A 179 35.68 17.16 -5.53
N ASP A 180 37.01 17.20 -5.36
CA ASP A 180 37.83 16.18 -4.66
C ASP A 180 37.40 15.86 -3.21
N GLU A 181 36.84 16.84 -2.49
CA GLU A 181 36.39 16.71 -1.09
C GLU A 181 35.32 15.62 -0.88
N SER A 182 34.35 15.59 -1.78
CA SER A 182 33.23 14.64 -1.74
C SER A 182 33.63 13.21 -2.12
N ARG A 183 34.58 13.08 -3.06
CA ARG A 183 35.18 11.81 -3.46
C ARG A 183 35.97 11.23 -2.31
N ARG A 184 36.72 12.07 -1.58
CA ARG A 184 37.37 11.68 -0.32
C ARG A 184 36.34 11.28 0.72
N PHE A 185 35.26 12.03 0.91
CA PHE A 185 34.21 11.68 1.86
C PHE A 185 33.58 10.31 1.57
N LEU A 186 33.20 10.03 0.31
CA LEU A 186 32.64 8.74 -0.10
C LEU A 186 33.63 7.58 0.03
N GLN A 187 34.93 7.84 -0.18
CA GLN A 187 35.97 6.82 -0.01
C GLN A 187 36.26 6.54 1.47
N ILE A 188 36.32 7.59 2.30
CA ILE A 188 36.58 7.49 3.74
C ILE A 188 35.37 6.89 4.47
N HIS A 189 34.17 7.26 4.06
CA HIS A 189 32.90 6.82 4.67
C HIS A 189 32.11 5.88 3.76
N SER A 190 32.80 5.02 3.02
CA SER A 190 32.19 4.01 2.14
C SER A 190 31.18 3.12 2.87
N THR A 191 31.38 2.88 4.17
CA THR A 191 30.42 2.20 5.06
C THR A 191 29.06 2.90 5.12
N ILE A 192 29.02 4.22 5.24
CA ILE A 192 27.78 5.00 5.33
C ILE A 192 26.99 4.87 4.03
N THR A 193 27.68 4.98 2.89
CA THR A 193 27.09 4.84 1.56
C THR A 193 26.50 3.46 1.35
N VAL A 194 27.24 2.40 1.69
CA VAL A 194 26.76 1.02 1.58
C VAL A 194 25.55 0.77 2.47
N VAL A 195 25.57 1.25 3.72
CA VAL A 195 24.44 1.12 4.65
C VAL A 195 23.21 1.85 4.11
N MET A 196 23.35 3.08 3.61
CA MET A 196 22.25 3.82 2.99
C MET A 196 21.66 3.09 1.78
N CYS A 197 22.50 2.58 0.88
CA CYS A 197 22.05 1.78 -0.26
C CYS A 197 21.29 0.52 0.17
N MET A 198 21.80 -0.19 1.18
CA MET A 198 21.13 -1.37 1.71
C MET A 198 19.78 -1.04 2.33
N LEU A 199 19.68 0.04 3.09
CA LEU A 199 18.41 0.49 3.67
C LEU A 199 17.39 0.84 2.58
N LEU A 200 17.82 1.54 1.52
CA LEU A 200 16.95 1.90 0.39
C LEU A 200 16.49 0.67 -0.39
N LEU A 201 17.38 -0.31 -0.63
CA LEU A 201 17.04 -1.57 -1.29
C LEU A 201 16.09 -2.41 -0.44
N LEU A 202 16.39 -2.58 0.85
CA LEU A 202 15.52 -3.30 1.79
C LEU A 202 14.13 -2.66 1.84
N TYR A 203 14.07 -1.33 1.88
CA TYR A 203 12.82 -0.61 1.85
C TYR A 203 12.06 -0.87 0.54
N ALA A 204 12.72 -0.74 -0.62
CA ALA A 204 12.13 -1.00 -1.93
C ALA A 204 11.58 -2.44 -2.05
N ILE A 205 12.36 -3.43 -1.63
CA ILE A 205 11.96 -4.84 -1.68
C ILE A 205 10.81 -5.10 -0.70
N SER A 206 10.87 -4.55 0.52
CA SER A 206 9.79 -4.69 1.50
C SER A 206 8.47 -4.14 0.96
N PHE A 207 8.54 -3.07 0.19
CA PHE A 207 7.39 -2.43 -0.39
C PHE A 207 6.82 -3.22 -1.59
N MET A 208 7.68 -3.72 -2.48
CA MET A 208 7.26 -4.63 -3.56
C MET A 208 6.62 -5.91 -3.01
N GLN A 209 7.13 -6.44 -1.90
CA GLN A 209 6.55 -7.62 -1.24
C GLN A 209 5.17 -7.30 -0.65
N LEU A 210 5.02 -6.14 0.00
CA LEU A 210 3.75 -5.68 0.56
C LEU A 210 2.67 -5.52 -0.52
N LEU A 211 3.02 -5.06 -1.72
CA LEU A 211 2.08 -4.94 -2.85
C LEU A 211 1.59 -6.28 -3.41
N ASN A 212 2.39 -7.33 -3.25
CA ASN A 212 2.01 -8.69 -3.69
C ASN A 212 1.20 -9.44 -2.64
N GLU A 213 1.08 -8.93 -1.40
CA GLU A 213 0.23 -9.53 -0.37
C GLU A 213 -1.26 -9.20 -0.62
N ARG A 214 -2.11 -10.22 -0.43
CA ARG A 214 -3.57 -10.04 -0.40
C ARG A 214 -3.99 -9.74 1.04
N PHE A 215 -4.75 -8.67 1.23
CA PHE A 215 -5.31 -8.30 2.53
C PHE A 215 -6.74 -8.81 2.60
N ASP A 216 -6.98 -9.91 3.31
CA ASP A 216 -8.34 -10.37 3.57
C ASP A 216 -8.98 -9.53 4.67
N PHE A 217 -10.05 -8.84 4.33
CA PHE A 217 -10.93 -8.23 5.32
C PHE A 217 -12.08 -9.20 5.61
N ARG A 218 -12.34 -9.43 6.90
CA ARG A 218 -13.58 -10.06 7.36
C ARG A 218 -14.22 -9.07 8.31
N THR A 219 -15.29 -8.43 7.87
CA THR A 219 -16.11 -7.63 8.78
C THR A 219 -16.88 -8.58 9.67
N LYS A 220 -16.92 -8.28 10.96
CA LYS A 220 -17.93 -8.86 11.85
C LYS A 220 -19.11 -7.91 11.83
N LEU A 221 -19.90 -7.93 10.75
CA LEU A 221 -21.25 -7.40 10.80
C LEU A 221 -22.02 -8.32 11.77
N ALA A 222 -22.37 -7.79 12.94
CA ALA A 222 -22.96 -8.52 14.05
C ALA A 222 -24.47 -8.31 14.08
#